data_AF-A0A968X2L5-F1
#
_entry.id   AF-A0A968X2L5-F1
#
_cell.length_a   1.000
_cell.length_b   1.000
_cell.length_c   1.000
_cell.angle_alpha   90.00
_cell.angle_beta   90.00
_cell.angle_gamma   90.00
#
_symmetry.space_group_name_H-M   'P 1'
#
loop_
_entity.id
_entity.type
_entity.pdbx_description
1 polymer ?
#
loop_
_entity_poly.entity_id
_entity_poly.type
_entity_poly.pdbx_seq_one_letter_code
_entity_poly.pdbx_strand_id
1 'polypeptide(L)'
;MIVVEGPLDLAALVRWRLHESFHLLALLGTDQVKAIALLTQHHRNRRIFIATDQDKAGCDAAQALADCLIERGLHPSVLRWPNAKDCGELLQQGRKGEDTFRFTLDEAQAKS
;
A
#
# COMPACT_ATOMS: atom_id res chain seq x y z
N MET A 1 -4.33 3.42 -6.48
CA MET A 1 -4.35 3.91 -5.08
C MET A 1 -3.34 3.09 -4.31
N ILE A 2 -2.66 3.70 -3.34
CA ILE A 2 -1.74 2.99 -2.45
C ILE A 2 -2.28 3.10 -1.02
N VAL A 3 -2.47 1.94 -0.38
CA VAL A 3 -2.91 1.79 1.00
C VAL A 3 -1.69 1.44 1.85
N VAL A 4 -1.46 2.16 2.94
CA VAL A 4 -0.35 1.96 3.88
C VAL A 4 -0.87 1.78 5.31
N GLU A 5 -0.04 1.21 6.18
CA GLU A 5 -0.43 0.87 7.55
C GLU A 5 -0.60 2.10 8.44
N GLY A 6 0.29 3.08 8.36
CA GLY A 6 0.25 4.25 9.23
C GLY A 6 0.42 5.60 8.53
N PRO A 7 0.18 6.71 9.25
CA PRO A 7 0.37 8.06 8.73
C PRO A 7 1.84 8.39 8.45
N LEU A 8 2.80 7.72 9.11
CA LEU A 8 4.22 7.90 8.85
C LEU A 8 4.62 7.32 7.49
N ASP A 9 4.12 6.15 7.13
CA ASP A 9 4.31 5.56 5.80
C ASP A 9 3.69 6.44 4.72
N LEU A 10 2.51 7.01 5.00
CA LEU A 10 1.86 7.95 4.11
C LEU A 10 2.73 9.18 3.85
N ALA A 11 3.34 9.73 4.92
CA ALA A 11 4.25 10.85 4.81
C ALA A 11 5.51 10.49 3.99
N ALA A 12 6.02 9.26 4.09
CA ALA A 12 7.11 8.78 3.25
C ALA A 12 6.71 8.79 1.76
N LEU A 13 5.53 8.27 1.41
CA LEU A 13 5.05 8.29 0.03
C LEU A 13 4.79 9.72 -0.50
N VAL A 14 4.29 10.62 0.34
CA VAL A 14 4.13 12.04 0.00
C VAL A 14 5.49 12.69 -0.24
N ARG A 15 6.51 12.36 0.57
CA ARG A 15 7.87 12.88 0.43
C ARG A 15 8.52 12.47 -0.90
N TRP A 16 8.16 11.29 -1.43
CA TRP A 16 8.50 10.80 -2.77
C TRP A 16 7.54 11.26 -3.87
N ARG A 17 6.62 12.19 -3.57
CA ARG A 17 5.65 12.78 -4.51
C ARG A 17 4.71 11.77 -5.16
N LEU A 18 4.49 10.61 -4.55
CA LEU A 18 3.56 9.61 -5.11
C LEU A 18 2.09 10.09 -5.09
N HIS A 19 1.77 11.08 -4.26
CA HIS A 19 0.44 11.70 -4.23
C HIS A 19 0.07 12.42 -5.54
N GLU A 20 1.06 12.80 -6.36
CA GLU A 20 0.83 13.44 -7.67
C GLU A 20 0.25 12.44 -8.69
N SER A 21 0.54 11.14 -8.52
CA SER A 21 0.11 10.07 -9.44
C SER A 21 -0.90 9.10 -8.82
N PHE A 22 -0.97 9.03 -7.49
CA PHE A 22 -1.78 8.07 -6.76
C PHE A 22 -2.58 8.74 -5.65
N HIS A 23 -3.81 8.27 -5.46
CA HIS A 23 -4.49 8.48 -4.19
C HIS A 23 -3.79 7.64 -3.14
N LEU A 24 -3.44 8.25 -2.00
CA LEU A 24 -2.77 7.60 -0.89
C LEU A 24 -3.74 7.50 0.30
N LEU A 25 -3.75 6.35 0.97
CA LEU A 25 -4.64 6.08 2.10
C LEU A 25 -3.86 5.40 3.21
N ALA A 26 -3.90 5.94 4.43
CA ALA A 26 -3.37 5.29 5.61
C ALA A 26 -4.50 4.62 6.39
N LEU A 27 -4.24 3.43 6.92
CA LEU A 27 -5.12 2.79 7.91
C LEU A 27 -4.92 3.50 9.25
N LEU A 28 -6.00 3.88 9.93
CA LEU A 28 -5.93 4.47 11.28
C LEU A 28 -6.46 3.43 12.27
N GLY A 29 -5.55 2.68 12.89
CA GLY A 29 -5.89 1.57 13.79
C GLY A 29 -6.34 0.31 13.03
N THR A 30 -7.13 -0.54 13.69
CA THR A 30 -7.53 -1.86 13.19
C THR A 30 -8.79 -1.85 12.31
N ASP A 31 -9.36 -0.69 12.00
CA ASP A 31 -10.67 -0.61 11.35
C ASP A 31 -10.57 -0.70 9.82
N GLN A 32 -10.14 -1.88 9.34
CA GLN A 32 -10.06 -2.22 7.92
C GLN A 32 -11.42 -2.10 7.21
N VAL A 33 -12.54 -2.22 7.95
CA VAL A 33 -13.91 -2.17 7.42
C VAL A 33 -14.22 -0.80 6.79
N LYS A 34 -13.81 0.30 7.44
CA LYS A 34 -13.97 1.65 6.88
C LYS A 34 -13.12 1.89 5.65
N ALA A 35 -11.89 1.36 5.64
CA ALA A 35 -11.02 1.44 4.47
C ALA A 35 -11.65 0.71 3.28
N ILE A 36 -12.17 -0.51 3.49
CA ILE A 36 -12.85 -1.31 2.45
C ILE A 36 -14.10 -0.59 1.90
N ALA A 37 -14.89 0.05 2.76
CA ALA A 37 -16.07 0.82 2.33
C ALA A 37 -15.69 2.00 1.42
N LEU A 38 -14.69 2.79 1.81
CA LEU A 38 -14.16 3.88 0.99
C LEU A 38 -13.58 3.37 -0.35
N LEU A 39 -12.81 2.27 -0.30
CA LEU A 39 -12.18 1.66 -1.46
C LEU A 39 -13.21 1.17 -2.49
N THR A 40 -14.27 0.52 -2.02
CA THR A 40 -15.31 -0.02 -2.91
C THR A 40 -16.24 1.02 -3.50
N GLN A 41 -16.55 2.09 -2.77
CA GLN A 41 -17.47 3.12 -3.26
C GLN A 41 -16.83 4.04 -4.30
N HIS A 42 -15.55 4.38 -4.14
CA HIS A 42 -14.91 5.42 -4.96
C HIS A 42 -13.91 4.91 -5.99
N HIS A 43 -13.49 3.64 -5.91
CA HIS A 43 -12.34 3.15 -6.67
C HIS A 43 -12.55 1.82 -7.41
N ARG A 44 -13.79 1.47 -7.76
CA ARG A 44 -14.12 0.23 -8.49
C ARG A 44 -13.26 -0.06 -9.74
N ASN A 45 -12.85 0.97 -10.47
CA ASN A 45 -12.05 0.82 -11.70
C ASN A 45 -10.56 1.17 -11.51
N ARG A 46 -10.09 1.35 -10.26
CA ARG A 46 -8.69 1.73 -10.00
C ARG A 46 -7.94 0.57 -9.36
N ARG A 47 -6.72 0.36 -9.81
CA ARG A 47 -5.77 -0.58 -9.19
C ARG A 47 -5.49 -0.16 -7.74
N ILE A 48 -5.49 -1.14 -6.85
CA ILE A 48 -5.25 -0.96 -5.41
C ILE A 48 -3.93 -1.65 -5.08
N PHE A 49 -3.00 -0.91 -4.48
CA PHE A 49 -1.73 -1.43 -3.98
C PHE A 49 -1.76 -1.38 -2.46
N ILE A 50 -1.37 -2.47 -1.81
CA ILE A 50 -1.33 -2.59 -0.35
C ILE A 50 0.15 -2.66 0.07
N ALA A 51 0.60 -1.66 0.82
CA ALA A 51 1.98 -1.46 1.27
C ALA A 51 2.02 -1.31 2.80
N THR A 52 1.62 -2.37 3.49
CA THR A 52 1.73 -2.51 4.95
C THR A 52 3.13 -2.93 5.36
N ASP A 53 3.36 -3.03 6.67
CA ASP A 53 4.59 -3.59 7.21
C ASP A 53 4.77 -5.06 6.74
N GLN A 54 6.02 -5.46 6.57
CA GLN A 54 6.44 -6.80 6.14
C GLN A 54 6.79 -7.71 7.31
N ASP A 55 6.31 -7.39 8.51
CA ASP A 55 6.31 -8.30 9.64
C ASP A 55 5.09 -9.23 9.58
N LYS A 56 4.96 -10.12 10.57
CA LYS A 56 3.85 -11.08 10.62
C LYS A 56 2.50 -10.38 10.69
N ALA A 57 2.36 -9.34 11.50
CA ALA A 57 1.08 -8.66 11.72
C ALA A 57 0.65 -7.89 10.48
N GLY A 58 1.57 -7.14 9.87
CA GLY A 58 1.34 -6.42 8.62
C GLY A 58 1.05 -7.36 7.45
N CYS A 59 1.70 -8.53 7.38
CA CYS A 59 1.39 -9.56 6.38
C CYS A 59 -0.02 -10.14 6.56
N ASP A 60 -0.38 -10.52 7.78
CA ASP A 60 -1.70 -11.07 8.09
C ASP A 60 -2.80 -10.01 7.81
N ALA A 61 -2.53 -8.74 8.12
CA ALA A 61 -3.42 -7.61 7.85
C ALA A 61 -3.59 -7.32 6.34
N ALA A 62 -2.51 -7.35 5.57
CA ALA A 62 -2.54 -7.15 4.12
C ALA A 62 -3.34 -8.25 3.41
N GLN A 63 -3.17 -9.51 3.84
CA GLN A 63 -3.90 -10.64 3.28
C GLN A 63 -5.39 -10.51 3.56
N ALA A 64 -5.78 -10.24 4.81
CA ALA A 64 -7.19 -10.06 5.18
C ALA A 64 -7.86 -8.93 4.38
N LEU A 65 -7.15 -7.80 4.19
CA LEU A 65 -7.64 -6.70 3.37
C LEU A 65 -7.76 -7.10 1.90
N ALA A 66 -6.77 -7.81 1.35
CA ALA A 66 -6.78 -8.27 -0.03
C ALA A 66 -7.96 -9.21 -0.29
N ASP A 67 -8.19 -10.20 0.58
CA ASP A 67 -9.30 -11.14 0.48
C ASP A 67 -10.65 -10.41 0.47
N CYS A 68 -10.83 -9.47 1.41
CA CYS A 68 -12.04 -8.65 1.46
C CYS A 68 -12.30 -7.83 0.19
N LEU A 69 -11.24 -7.30 -0.43
CA LEU A 69 -11.35 -6.53 -1.68
C LEU A 69 -11.66 -7.45 -2.86
N ILE A 70 -11.07 -8.64 -2.91
CA ILE A 70 -11.33 -9.66 -3.94
C ILE A 70 -12.78 -10.13 -3.89
N GLU A 71 -13.32 -10.40 -2.70
CA GLU A 71 -14.74 -10.74 -2.50
C GLU A 71 -15.70 -9.67 -3.05
N ARG A 72 -15.23 -8.43 -3.14
CA ARG A 72 -15.97 -7.27 -3.67
C ARG A 72 -15.72 -6.99 -5.15
N GLY A 73 -15.03 -7.90 -5.84
CA GLY A 73 -14.71 -7.83 -7.26
C GLY A 73 -13.58 -6.86 -7.61
N LEU A 74 -12.70 -6.56 -6.66
CA LEU A 74 -11.52 -5.73 -6.88
C LEU A 74 -10.27 -6.60 -7.00
N HIS A 75 -9.22 -6.03 -7.59
CA HIS A 75 -7.94 -6.72 -7.81
C HIS A 75 -6.81 -5.98 -7.09
N PRO A 76 -6.63 -6.22 -5.77
CA PRO A 76 -5.53 -5.63 -5.02
C PRO A 76 -4.20 -6.34 -5.33
N SER A 77 -3.11 -5.58 -5.28
CA SER A 77 -1.75 -6.11 -5.31
C SER A 77 -1.04 -5.77 -4.00
N VAL A 78 -0.58 -6.80 -3.30
CA VAL A 78 0.23 -6.63 -2.08
C VAL A 78 1.68 -6.38 -2.49
N LEU A 79 2.22 -5.23 -2.13
CA LEU A 79 3.59 -4.85 -2.43
C LEU A 79 4.54 -5.53 -1.43
N ARG A 80 5.64 -6.05 -1.98
CA ARG A 80 6.74 -6.63 -1.20
C ARG A 80 8.08 -6.18 -1.76
N TRP A 81 8.97 -5.72 -0.87
CA TRP A 81 10.28 -5.18 -1.20
C TRP A 81 11.38 -5.83 -0.33
N PRO A 82 12.63 -5.86 -0.81
CA PRO A 82 13.74 -6.40 -0.03
C PRO A 82 14.26 -5.40 1.01
N ASN A 83 14.88 -5.91 2.07
CA ASN A 83 15.76 -5.16 2.99
C ASN A 83 15.12 -3.95 3.70
N ALA A 84 13.80 -3.95 3.92
CA ALA A 84 13.12 -3.00 4.78
C ALA A 84 11.83 -3.63 5.32
N LYS A 85 11.45 -3.27 6.55
CA LYS A 85 10.21 -3.73 7.17
C LYS A 85 9.00 -2.91 6.75
N ASP A 86 9.17 -1.61 6.56
CA ASP A 86 8.07 -0.68 6.31
C ASP A 86 8.52 0.46 5.36
N CYS A 87 7.62 1.38 5.04
CA CYS A 87 7.95 2.53 4.19
C CYS A 87 8.86 3.53 4.91
N GLY A 88 8.79 3.60 6.25
CA GLY A 88 9.68 4.42 7.08
C GLY A 88 11.14 3.99 7.00
N GLU A 89 11.42 2.69 7.07
CA GLU A 89 12.76 2.11 6.89
C GLU A 89 13.27 2.33 5.47
N LEU A 90 12.42 2.21 4.44
CA LEU A 90 12.79 2.61 3.08
C LEU A 90 13.12 4.11 3.00
N LEU A 91 12.35 4.97 3.66
CA LEU A 91 12.62 6.41 3.69
C LEU A 91 14.00 6.73 4.29
N GLN A 92 14.42 6.01 5.33
CA GLN A 92 15.74 6.16 5.95
C GLN A 92 16.89 5.80 4.98
N GLN A 93 16.64 4.98 3.96
CA GLN A 93 17.62 4.63 2.92
C GLN A 93 17.77 5.72 1.83
N GLY A 94 17.03 6.84 1.93
CA GLY A 94 17.08 7.93 0.98
C GLY A 94 16.64 7.53 -0.43
N ARG A 95 17.39 7.95 -1.45
CA ARG A 95 17.03 7.68 -2.87
C ARG A 95 16.92 6.18 -3.18
N LYS A 96 17.79 5.36 -2.59
CA LYS A 96 17.75 3.90 -2.81
C LYS A 96 16.43 3.28 -2.34
N GLY A 97 15.88 3.78 -1.23
CA GLY A 97 14.58 3.33 -0.73
C GLY A 97 13.43 3.73 -1.64
N GLU A 98 13.46 4.96 -2.18
CA GLU A 98 12.49 5.41 -3.18
C GLU A 98 12.53 4.54 -4.44
N ASP A 99 13.73 4.30 -4.98
CA ASP A 99 13.92 3.48 -6.19
C ASP A 99 13.41 2.05 -5.96
N THR A 100 13.66 1.50 -4.78
CA THR A 100 13.17 0.15 -4.39
C THR A 100 11.65 0.11 -4.36
N PHE A 101 11.00 1.09 -3.72
CA PHE A 101 9.54 1.15 -3.66
C PHE A 101 8.92 1.29 -5.05
N ARG A 102 9.46 2.17 -5.88
CA ARG A 102 8.98 2.41 -7.26
C ARG A 102 9.12 1.17 -8.12
N PHE A 103 10.27 0.48 -8.05
CA PHE A 103 10.47 -0.77 -8.76
C PHE A 103 9.41 -1.81 -8.38
N THR A 104 9.16 -2.02 -7.08
CA THR A 104 8.12 -2.94 -6.61
C THR A 104 6.73 -2.55 -7.10
N LEU A 105 6.42 -1.24 -7.11
CA LEU A 105 5.14 -0.72 -7.60
C LEU A 105 4.97 -0.96 -9.11
N ASP A 106 6.00 -0.72 -9.90
CA ASP A 106 6.00 -0.93 -11.35
C ASP A 106 5.83 -2.42 -11.70
N GLU A 107 6.51 -3.31 -10.98
CA GLU A 107 6.33 -4.76 -11.14
C GLU A 107 4.90 -5.20 -10.83
N ALA A 108 4.29 -4.66 -9.78
CA ALA A 108 2.90 -4.95 -9.43
C ALA A 108 1.92 -4.40 -10.50
N GLN A 109 2.23 -3.22 -11.08
CA GLN A 109 1.44 -2.63 -12.17
C GLN A 109 1.51 -3.45 -13.46
N ALA A 110 2.62 -4.14 -13.73
CA ALA A 110 2.78 -4.97 -14.92
C ALA A 110 2.01 -6.31 -14.83
N LYS A 111 1.75 -6.80 -13.61
CA LYS A 111 1.07 -8.09 -13.34
C LYS A 111 -0.45 -7.98 -13.18
N SER A 112 -0.99 -6.76 -13.04
CA SER A 112 -2.41 -6.47 -12.81
C SER A 112 -3.13 -6.06 -14.09
#